data_AF-A0A1H5U0T7-F1
#
_entry.id   AF-A0A1H5U0T7-F1
#
_cell.length_a   1.000
_cell.length_b   1.000
_cell.length_c   1.000
_cell.angle_alpha   90.00
_cell.angle_beta   90.00
_cell.angle_gamma   90.00
#
_symmetry.space_group_name_H-M   'P 1'
#
loop_
_entity.id
_entity.type
_entity.pdbx_description
1 polymer ?
#
loop_
_entity_poly.entity_id
_entity_poly.type
_entity_poly.pdbx_seq_one_letter_code
_entity_poly.pdbx_strand_id
1 'polypeptide(L)'
;MIEYDYKSGGRKVRHIYFIEKMELTEFEQEAASCDELSIFYAGELDDRINERYGNGLIYMSKGSDWNSTNYSLMIDITPEEKVILDGFHKNRKYKVRRARDNDGIIVEMDQYPDVIQMESLNRFYNEFAHTKGLAEFDIERFSAAAKAGCFLLATARDRNGEKLVQNGYILDFEDKVSTFAFGASHFRSYSDKSALIGRANSFLHYKAMCHLREMGFTGFDFGGLYIGDDVSLTNISDFKRSFGGEVRTYAPKIIFQKRDYECVEHNLPLIKDAANGRKVVVWGMGNWGRYVVRQLMSVYGIKPSCLIDSVPYQNQGICGPEAIKDYSPNESFLIIVTRRKQYEEIAKNEYVLAFEESHCALCIREDWL
;
A
#
# COMPACT_ATOMS: atom_id res chain seq x y z
N MET A 1 18.30 -6.10 5.75
CA MET A 1 17.56 -5.21 4.82
C MET A 1 16.93 -6.00 3.69
N ILE A 2 15.63 -5.79 3.40
CA ILE A 2 14.91 -6.51 2.33
C ILE A 2 14.74 -5.62 1.10
N GLU A 3 15.18 -6.10 -0.05
CA GLU A 3 15.03 -5.42 -1.33
C GLU A 3 14.56 -6.38 -2.42
N TYR A 4 13.58 -5.94 -3.21
CA TYR A 4 13.18 -6.66 -4.42
C TYR A 4 12.49 -5.74 -5.43
N ASP A 5 12.63 -6.11 -6.70
CA ASP A 5 12.05 -5.40 -7.84
C ASP A 5 10.91 -6.22 -8.46
N TYR A 6 9.87 -5.54 -8.95
CA TYR A 6 8.83 -6.16 -9.76
C TYR A 6 8.30 -5.19 -10.81
N LYS A 7 7.47 -5.70 -11.72
CA LYS A 7 6.75 -4.87 -12.70
C LYS A 7 5.28 -4.78 -12.32
N SER A 8 4.77 -3.56 -12.19
CA SER A 8 3.34 -3.29 -12.01
C SER A 8 2.88 -2.29 -13.05
N GLY A 9 1.91 -2.67 -13.90
CA GLY A 9 1.42 -1.81 -14.99
C GLY A 9 2.52 -1.33 -15.94
N GLY A 10 3.53 -2.16 -16.22
CA GLY A 10 4.67 -1.81 -17.07
C GLY A 10 5.77 -0.98 -16.40
N ARG A 11 5.61 -0.61 -15.13
CA ARG A 11 6.58 0.17 -14.35
C ARG A 11 7.43 -0.72 -13.46
N LYS A 12 8.72 -0.43 -13.37
CA LYS A 12 9.63 -1.09 -12.43
C LYS A 12 9.44 -0.50 -11.03
N VAL A 13 8.98 -1.31 -10.09
CA VAL A 13 8.76 -0.93 -8.69
C VAL A 13 9.84 -1.57 -7.83
N ARG A 14 10.46 -0.79 -6.95
CA ARG A 14 11.43 -1.24 -5.94
C ARG A 14 10.85 -1.04 -4.54
N HIS A 15 10.99 -2.06 -3.69
CA HIS A 15 10.63 -1.96 -2.27
C HIS A 15 11.86 -2.14 -1.40
N ILE A 16 12.00 -1.29 -0.38
CA ILE A 16 13.03 -1.36 0.66
C ILE A 16 12.35 -1.45 2.02
N TYR A 17 12.76 -2.42 2.86
CA TYR A 17 12.28 -2.58 4.23
C TYR A 17 13.42 -2.52 5.25
N PHE A 18 13.12 -2.00 6.44
CA PHE A 18 13.99 -2.04 7.62
C PHE A 18 15.38 -1.43 7.43
N ILE A 19 15.46 -0.34 6.66
CA ILE A 19 16.67 0.45 6.60
C ILE A 19 16.83 1.26 7.89
N GLU A 20 18.02 1.26 8.49
CA GLU A 20 18.29 2.05 9.70
C GLU A 20 18.09 3.54 9.42
N LYS A 21 18.68 4.02 8.32
CA LYS A 21 18.56 5.40 7.86
C LYS A 21 18.64 5.47 6.34
N MET A 22 17.75 6.25 5.73
CA MET A 22 17.80 6.56 4.29
C MET A 22 18.37 7.97 4.08
N GLU A 23 19.59 8.07 3.57
CA GLU A 23 20.23 9.33 3.20
C GLU A 23 19.75 9.81 1.81
N LEU A 24 19.78 11.12 1.54
CA LEU A 24 19.36 11.67 0.23
C LEU A 24 20.09 11.01 -0.95
N THR A 25 21.41 10.83 -0.86
CA THR A 25 22.21 10.27 -1.96
C THR A 25 21.84 8.83 -2.25
N GLU A 26 21.52 8.05 -1.21
CA GLU A 26 21.06 6.67 -1.34
C GLU A 26 19.66 6.62 -1.93
N PHE A 27 18.75 7.47 -1.43
CA PHE A 27 17.40 7.61 -1.98
C PHE A 27 17.42 7.90 -3.49
N GLU A 28 18.28 8.83 -3.93
CA GLU A 28 18.42 9.20 -5.35
C GLU A 28 19.00 8.07 -6.19
N GLN A 29 19.99 7.34 -5.66
CA GLN A 29 20.57 6.16 -6.31
C GLN A 29 19.50 5.06 -6.49
N GLU A 30 18.74 4.77 -5.44
CA GLU A 30 17.69 3.77 -5.46
C GLU A 30 16.56 4.17 -6.42
N ALA A 31 16.12 5.43 -6.35
CA ALA A 31 15.11 5.97 -7.23
C ALA A 31 15.56 5.92 -8.70
N ALA A 32 16.83 6.22 -9.01
CA ALA A 32 17.36 6.19 -10.38
C ALA A 32 17.23 4.81 -11.05
N SER A 33 17.14 3.74 -10.26
CA SER A 33 17.05 2.37 -10.76
C SER A 33 15.62 1.89 -11.07
N CYS A 34 14.59 2.69 -10.78
CA CYS A 34 13.18 2.27 -10.82
C CYS A 34 12.24 3.40 -11.26
N ASP A 35 10.99 3.06 -11.57
CA ASP A 35 9.93 4.02 -11.86
C ASP A 35 9.16 4.43 -10.59
N GLU A 36 9.17 3.57 -9.57
CA GLU A 36 8.53 3.78 -8.28
C GLU A 36 9.38 3.14 -7.16
N LEU A 37 9.75 3.94 -6.16
CA LEU A 37 10.49 3.51 -4.97
C LEU A 37 9.56 3.54 -3.75
N SER A 38 9.46 2.44 -3.02
CA SER A 38 8.68 2.35 -1.79
C SER A 38 9.59 2.02 -0.61
N ILE A 39 9.52 2.81 0.46
CA ILE A 39 10.36 2.64 1.66
C ILE A 39 9.45 2.38 2.86
N PHE A 40 9.69 1.26 3.54
CA PHE A 40 8.92 0.78 4.67
C PHE A 40 9.78 0.62 5.90
N TYR A 41 9.28 1.09 7.04
CA TYR A 41 9.92 0.89 8.35
C TYR A 41 11.38 1.37 8.39
N ALA A 42 11.66 2.51 7.76
CA ALA A 42 12.93 3.18 7.94
C ALA A 42 13.04 3.71 9.39
N GLY A 43 14.20 3.55 10.03
CA GLY A 43 14.46 4.15 11.34
C GLY A 43 14.44 5.67 11.26
N GLU A 44 15.18 6.21 10.29
CA GLU A 44 15.27 7.65 9.99
C GLU A 44 15.21 7.90 8.47
N LEU A 45 14.63 9.04 8.09
CA LEU A 45 14.70 9.57 6.72
C LEU A 45 15.38 10.94 6.78
N ASP A 46 16.36 11.16 5.91
CA ASP A 46 17.04 12.45 5.78
C ASP A 46 16.06 13.56 5.32
N ASP A 47 15.94 14.64 6.09
CA ASP A 47 15.02 15.76 5.83
C ASP A 47 15.23 16.41 4.46
N ARG A 48 16.44 16.31 3.88
CA ARG A 48 16.72 16.82 2.54
C ARG A 48 15.91 16.11 1.45
N ILE A 49 15.48 14.88 1.69
CA ILE A 49 14.55 14.16 0.81
C ILE A 49 13.20 14.89 0.75
N ASN A 50 12.69 15.38 1.88
CA ASN A 50 11.45 16.14 1.93
C ASN A 50 11.59 17.55 1.37
N GLU A 51 12.71 18.21 1.65
CA GLU A 51 13.02 19.52 1.07
C GLU A 51 12.98 19.46 -0.46
N ARG A 52 13.50 18.37 -1.05
CA ARG A 52 13.57 18.20 -2.50
C ARG A 52 12.33 17.59 -3.12
N TYR A 53 11.77 16.54 -2.54
CA TYR A 53 10.74 15.70 -3.14
C TYR A 53 9.42 15.69 -2.37
N GLY A 54 9.34 16.33 -1.20
CA GLY A 54 8.25 16.17 -0.24
C GLY A 54 6.83 16.32 -0.80
N ASN A 55 6.68 17.16 -1.81
CA ASN A 55 5.40 17.37 -2.49
C ASN A 55 5.01 16.24 -3.47
N GLY A 56 5.97 15.48 -3.98
CA GLY A 56 5.79 14.30 -4.84
C GLY A 56 5.80 12.97 -4.07
N LEU A 57 6.01 13.01 -2.75
CA LEU A 57 5.95 11.82 -1.91
C LEU A 57 4.50 11.45 -1.57
N ILE A 58 4.22 10.15 -1.60
CA ILE A 58 2.96 9.57 -1.19
C ILE A 58 3.16 8.85 0.13
N TYR A 59 2.30 9.13 1.10
CA TYR A 59 2.34 8.49 2.41
C TYR A 59 1.30 7.38 2.52
N MET A 60 1.72 6.20 2.98
CA MET A 60 0.85 5.02 2.99
C MET A 60 -0.17 4.98 4.13
N SER A 61 0.12 5.68 5.23
CA SER A 61 -0.81 5.75 6.37
C SER A 61 -1.82 6.88 6.12
N LYS A 62 -3.11 6.62 6.36
CA LYS A 62 -4.17 7.61 6.13
C LYS A 62 -3.89 8.88 6.95
N GLY A 63 -3.79 10.02 6.27
CA GLY A 63 -3.54 11.32 6.91
C GLY A 63 -2.12 11.52 7.40
N SER A 64 -1.18 10.62 7.06
CA SER A 64 0.23 10.82 7.39
C SER A 64 0.94 11.77 6.43
N ASP A 65 2.00 12.36 6.93
CA ASP A 65 2.92 13.29 6.29
C ASP A 65 4.37 13.00 6.72
N TRP A 66 5.31 13.88 6.34
CA TRP A 66 6.72 13.74 6.66
C TRP A 66 7.03 13.67 8.16
N ASN A 67 6.26 14.39 8.97
CA ASN A 67 6.49 14.47 10.42
C ASN A 67 5.75 13.36 11.19
N SER A 68 5.04 12.49 10.49
CA SER A 68 4.25 11.43 11.08
C SER A 68 5.13 10.26 11.54
N THR A 69 4.92 9.81 12.76
CA THR A 69 5.52 8.57 13.27
C THR A 69 4.66 7.36 12.89
N ASN A 70 5.30 6.31 12.37
CA ASN A 70 4.66 5.01 12.21
C ASN A 70 5.01 4.08 13.36
N TYR A 71 4.09 3.18 13.67
CA TYR A 71 4.24 2.19 14.72
C TYR A 71 4.15 0.79 14.13
N SER A 72 4.92 -0.15 14.67
CA SER A 72 4.72 -1.58 14.48
C SER A 72 4.75 -2.31 15.82
N LEU A 73 4.49 -3.62 15.81
CA LEU A 73 4.55 -4.45 17.00
C LEU A 73 5.56 -5.57 16.76
N MET A 74 6.69 -5.51 17.45
CA MET A 74 7.77 -6.49 17.36
C MET A 74 7.65 -7.52 18.48
N ILE A 75 7.72 -8.79 18.13
CA ILE A 75 7.72 -9.92 19.08
C ILE A 75 9.06 -10.63 18.97
N ASP A 76 9.75 -10.76 20.09
CA ASP A 76 10.90 -11.68 20.20
C ASP A 76 10.40 -13.12 20.13
N ILE A 77 10.86 -13.84 19.11
CA ILE A 77 10.51 -15.24 18.85
C ILE A 77 11.69 -16.19 19.10
N THR A 78 12.79 -15.70 19.69
CA THR A 78 13.91 -16.56 20.12
C THR A 78 13.56 -17.56 21.24
N PRO A 79 12.65 -17.25 22.20
CA PRO A 79 12.32 -18.19 23.26
C PRO A 79 11.68 -19.48 22.74
N GLU A 80 11.63 -20.53 23.57
CA GLU A 80 10.92 -21.76 23.22
C GLU A 80 9.44 -21.51 22.92
N GLU A 81 8.83 -22.36 22.08
CA GLU A 81 7.43 -22.24 21.67
C GLU A 81 6.46 -22.01 22.84
N LYS A 82 6.67 -22.72 23.96
CA LYS A 82 5.85 -22.59 25.15
C LYS A 82 5.94 -21.19 25.75
N VAL A 83 7.13 -20.59 25.76
CA VAL A 83 7.38 -19.25 26.29
C VAL A 83 6.73 -18.21 25.39
N ILE A 84 6.86 -18.35 24.06
CA ILE A 84 6.15 -17.50 23.08
C ILE A 84 4.64 -17.55 23.35
N LEU A 85 4.05 -18.75 23.44
CA LEU A 85 2.63 -18.92 23.71
C LEU A 85 2.21 -18.33 25.06
N ASP A 86 3.05 -18.46 26.09
CA ASP A 86 2.75 -17.96 27.42
C ASP A 86 2.79 -16.43 27.52
N GLY A 87 3.54 -15.75 26.64
CA GLY A 87 3.52 -14.29 26.48
C GLY A 87 2.23 -13.73 25.88
N PHE A 88 1.38 -14.58 25.29
CA PHE A 88 0.10 -14.13 24.74
C PHE A 88 -0.90 -13.79 25.85
N HIS A 89 -1.76 -12.80 25.59
CA HIS A 89 -2.89 -12.51 26.48
C HIS A 89 -3.78 -13.75 26.68
N LYS A 90 -4.36 -13.90 27.87
CA LYS A 90 -5.11 -15.11 28.29
C LYS A 90 -6.12 -15.60 27.25
N ASN A 91 -6.91 -14.68 26.67
CA ASN A 91 -7.90 -15.01 25.65
C ASN A 91 -7.26 -15.45 24.32
N ARG A 92 -6.14 -14.85 23.92
CA ARG A 92 -5.40 -15.25 22.72
C ARG A 92 -4.80 -16.64 22.88
N LYS A 93 -4.13 -16.88 24.02
CA LYS A 93 -3.59 -18.19 24.39
C LYS A 93 -4.64 -19.29 24.35
N TYR A 94 -5.83 -19.03 24.90
CA TYR A 94 -6.95 -19.96 24.83
C TYR A 94 -7.37 -20.27 23.38
N LYS A 95 -7.51 -19.25 22.53
CA LYS A 95 -7.88 -19.43 21.11
C LYS A 95 -6.87 -20.29 20.36
N VAL A 96 -5.58 -20.05 20.59
CA VAL A 96 -4.49 -20.84 19.98
C VAL A 96 -4.54 -22.29 20.43
N ARG A 97 -4.64 -22.55 21.74
CA ARG A 97 -4.73 -23.91 22.29
C ARG A 97 -5.96 -24.65 21.76
N ARG A 98 -7.13 -24.02 21.75
CA ARG A 98 -8.35 -24.63 21.24
C ARG A 98 -8.27 -24.97 19.74
N ALA A 99 -7.70 -24.08 18.93
CA ALA A 99 -7.49 -24.35 17.52
C ALA A 99 -6.58 -25.57 17.29
N ARG A 100 -5.46 -25.62 18.03
CA ARG A 100 -4.48 -26.70 17.96
C ARG A 100 -5.02 -28.04 18.45
N ASP A 101 -5.72 -28.04 19.59
CA ASP A 101 -6.04 -29.26 20.35
C ASP A 101 -7.45 -29.80 20.07
N ASN A 102 -8.37 -28.96 19.59
CA ASN A 102 -9.80 -29.32 19.51
C ASN A 102 -10.46 -29.07 18.16
N ASP A 103 -10.01 -28.07 17.39
CA ASP A 103 -10.72 -27.65 16.17
C ASP A 103 -10.26 -28.41 14.91
N GLY A 104 -9.20 -29.22 15.00
CA GLY A 104 -8.66 -29.97 13.85
C GLY A 104 -8.13 -29.07 12.74
N ILE A 105 -7.57 -27.91 13.09
CA ILE A 105 -6.99 -26.97 12.12
C ILE A 105 -5.63 -27.50 11.64
N ILE A 106 -5.46 -27.56 10.33
CA ILE A 106 -4.20 -27.92 9.68
C ILE A 106 -3.55 -26.63 9.20
N VAL A 107 -2.25 -26.47 9.45
CA VAL A 107 -1.46 -25.29 9.07
C VAL A 107 -0.34 -25.70 8.12
N GLU A 108 -0.24 -25.00 7.00
CA GLU A 108 0.76 -25.18 5.95
C GLU A 108 1.62 -23.91 5.86
N MET A 109 2.95 -24.08 5.74
CA MET A 109 3.94 -23.00 5.59
C MET A 109 4.71 -23.23 4.30
N ASP A 110 4.73 -22.24 3.42
CA ASP A 110 5.37 -22.34 2.11
C ASP A 110 6.24 -21.12 1.82
N GLN A 111 7.55 -21.33 1.71
CA GLN A 111 8.53 -20.27 1.37
C GLN A 111 8.69 -20.06 -0.14
N TYR A 112 8.23 -21.02 -0.94
CA TYR A 112 8.41 -21.01 -2.40
C TYR A 112 7.10 -21.41 -3.09
N PRO A 113 5.98 -20.68 -2.82
CA PRO A 113 4.70 -21.03 -3.41
C PRO A 113 4.80 -20.96 -4.94
N ASP A 114 4.36 -22.02 -5.60
CA ASP A 114 4.35 -22.11 -7.05
C ASP A 114 3.25 -21.20 -7.67
N VAL A 115 3.22 -21.13 -9.00
CA VAL A 115 2.25 -20.30 -9.73
C VAL A 115 0.81 -20.68 -9.39
N ILE A 116 0.51 -21.97 -9.21
CA ILE A 116 -0.84 -22.47 -8.90
C ILE A 116 -1.25 -22.01 -7.50
N GLN A 117 -0.33 -22.07 -6.53
CA GLN A 117 -0.54 -21.61 -5.17
C GLN A 117 -0.71 -20.08 -5.12
N MET A 118 0.07 -19.32 -5.89
CA MET A 118 -0.06 -17.86 -6.00
C MET A 118 -1.40 -17.44 -6.63
N GLU A 119 -1.86 -18.12 -7.67
CA GLU A 119 -3.20 -17.89 -8.23
C GLU A 119 -4.33 -18.25 -7.25
N SER A 120 -4.15 -19.36 -6.51
CA SER A 120 -5.09 -19.79 -5.47
C SER A 120 -5.18 -18.80 -4.31
N LEU A 121 -4.05 -18.18 -3.95
CA LEU A 121 -3.96 -17.08 -2.99
C LEU A 121 -4.66 -15.83 -3.53
N ASN A 122 -4.38 -15.43 -4.77
CA ASN A 122 -4.97 -14.25 -5.40
C ASN A 122 -6.51 -14.30 -5.36
N ARG A 123 -7.10 -15.44 -5.78
CA ARG A 123 -8.57 -15.63 -5.71
C ARG A 123 -9.10 -15.53 -4.28
N PHE A 124 -8.46 -16.24 -3.35
CA PHE A 124 -8.89 -16.27 -1.95
C PHE A 124 -8.82 -14.88 -1.28
N TYR A 125 -7.76 -14.12 -1.56
CA TYR A 125 -7.60 -12.76 -1.06
C TYR A 125 -8.61 -11.81 -1.70
N ASN A 126 -8.82 -11.86 -3.01
CA ASN A 126 -9.71 -10.93 -3.70
C ASN A 126 -11.17 -11.09 -3.26
N GLU A 127 -11.63 -12.34 -3.07
CA GLU A 127 -12.93 -12.59 -2.44
C GLU A 127 -13.03 -11.89 -1.08
N PHE A 128 -11.99 -11.95 -0.25
CA PHE A 128 -11.95 -11.29 1.06
C PHE A 128 -11.95 -9.76 0.90
N ALA A 129 -11.12 -9.24 0.01
CA ALA A 129 -10.94 -7.81 -0.24
C ALA A 129 -12.26 -7.16 -0.68
N HIS A 130 -13.00 -7.80 -1.60
CA HIS A 130 -14.30 -7.31 -2.06
C HIS A 130 -15.32 -7.20 -0.92
N THR A 131 -15.37 -8.16 0.03
CA THR A 131 -16.26 -8.07 1.20
C THR A 131 -15.93 -6.93 2.17
N LYS A 132 -14.73 -6.34 2.03
CA LYS A 132 -14.19 -5.28 2.87
C LYS A 132 -14.04 -3.94 2.14
N GLY A 133 -14.27 -3.90 0.82
CA GLY A 133 -13.98 -2.72 0.00
C GLY A 133 -12.48 -2.39 -0.05
N LEU A 134 -11.62 -3.40 0.04
CA LEU A 134 -10.16 -3.24 -0.06
C LEU A 134 -9.69 -3.40 -1.50
N ALA A 135 -8.48 -2.91 -1.79
CA ALA A 135 -7.82 -3.18 -3.05
C ALA A 135 -7.55 -4.68 -3.22
N GLU A 136 -7.55 -5.13 -4.48
CA GLU A 136 -7.18 -6.49 -4.86
C GLU A 136 -5.72 -6.80 -4.52
N PHE A 137 -5.41 -8.09 -4.51
CA PHE A 137 -4.09 -8.62 -4.23
C PHE A 137 -3.09 -8.22 -5.32
N ASP A 138 -1.93 -7.70 -4.90
CA ASP A 138 -0.82 -7.37 -5.80
C ASP A 138 -0.02 -8.66 -6.12
N ILE A 139 -0.56 -9.47 -7.04
CA ILE A 139 0.02 -10.77 -7.38
C ILE A 139 1.43 -10.63 -7.95
N GLU A 140 1.71 -9.58 -8.73
CA GLU A 140 3.03 -9.31 -9.29
C GLU A 140 4.06 -9.09 -8.20
N ARG A 141 3.74 -8.26 -7.19
CA ARG A 141 4.61 -7.98 -6.04
C ARG A 141 4.95 -9.25 -5.26
N PHE A 142 3.94 -10.00 -4.84
CA PHE A 142 4.18 -11.16 -3.98
C PHE A 142 4.78 -12.34 -4.77
N SER A 143 4.51 -12.44 -6.08
CA SER A 143 5.23 -13.39 -6.94
C SER A 143 6.70 -13.04 -7.07
N ALA A 144 7.04 -11.75 -7.14
CA ALA A 144 8.43 -11.31 -7.16
C ALA A 144 9.13 -11.57 -5.81
N ALA A 145 8.46 -11.29 -4.68
CA ALA A 145 8.97 -11.61 -3.35
C ALA A 145 9.21 -13.12 -3.18
N ALA A 146 8.30 -13.97 -3.66
CA ALA A 146 8.47 -15.43 -3.68
C ALA A 146 9.68 -15.86 -4.53
N LYS A 147 9.85 -15.28 -5.72
CA LYS A 147 11.01 -15.55 -6.60
C LYS A 147 12.33 -15.08 -5.99
N ALA A 148 12.30 -13.99 -5.23
CA ALA A 148 13.44 -13.49 -4.47
C ALA A 148 13.73 -14.32 -3.20
N GLY A 149 12.89 -15.31 -2.87
CA GLY A 149 13.03 -16.15 -1.69
C GLY A 149 12.71 -15.42 -0.38
N CYS A 150 12.13 -14.22 -0.42
CA CYS A 150 11.86 -13.39 0.76
C CYS A 150 10.37 -13.39 1.15
N PHE A 151 9.61 -14.41 0.77
CA PHE A 151 8.18 -14.53 1.06
C PHE A 151 7.84 -15.85 1.75
N LEU A 152 6.91 -15.80 2.69
CA LEU A 152 6.32 -16.98 3.33
C LEU A 152 4.80 -16.87 3.25
N LEU A 153 4.18 -17.84 2.57
CA LEU A 153 2.74 -18.05 2.55
C LEU A 153 2.36 -19.04 3.65
N ALA A 154 1.49 -18.63 4.55
CA ALA A 154 0.91 -19.49 5.57
C ALA A 154 -0.58 -19.69 5.31
N THR A 155 -1.04 -20.94 5.33
CA THR A 155 -2.45 -21.29 5.10
C THR A 155 -2.99 -22.12 6.26
N ALA A 156 -4.18 -21.78 6.76
CA ALA A 156 -4.92 -22.60 7.72
C ALA A 156 -6.15 -23.21 7.05
N ARG A 157 -6.35 -24.51 7.26
CA ARG A 157 -7.48 -25.30 6.74
C ARG A 157 -8.24 -25.99 7.86
N ASP A 158 -9.51 -26.27 7.61
CA ASP A 158 -10.26 -27.20 8.45
C ASP A 158 -9.94 -28.68 8.11
N ARG A 159 -10.49 -29.61 8.88
CA ARG A 159 -10.35 -31.06 8.70
C ARG A 159 -10.85 -31.59 7.34
N ASN A 160 -11.67 -30.82 6.63
CA ASN A 160 -12.18 -31.19 5.30
C ASN A 160 -11.30 -30.61 4.18
N GLY A 161 -10.22 -29.90 4.54
CA GLY A 161 -9.30 -29.25 3.59
C GLY A 161 -9.74 -27.86 3.13
N GLU A 162 -10.85 -27.32 3.66
CA GLU A 162 -11.36 -25.99 3.31
C GLU A 162 -10.43 -24.90 3.83
N LYS A 163 -9.98 -23.98 2.95
CA LYS A 163 -9.12 -22.84 3.34
C LYS A 163 -9.93 -21.86 4.19
N LEU A 164 -9.45 -21.60 5.40
CA LEU A 164 -10.09 -20.65 6.33
C LEU A 164 -9.37 -19.31 6.37
N VAL A 165 -8.03 -19.34 6.34
CA VAL A 165 -7.17 -18.17 6.52
C VAL A 165 -5.92 -18.33 5.66
N GLN A 166 -5.47 -17.24 5.03
CA GLN A 166 -4.15 -17.16 4.41
C GLN A 166 -3.46 -15.87 4.85
N ASN A 167 -2.21 -15.98 5.28
CA ASN A 167 -1.36 -14.85 5.67
C ASN A 167 -0.07 -14.89 4.86
N GLY A 168 0.44 -13.71 4.50
CA GLY A 168 1.75 -13.55 3.88
C GLY A 168 2.71 -12.81 4.79
N TYR A 169 3.95 -13.29 4.82
CA TYR A 169 5.04 -12.67 5.56
C TYR A 169 6.21 -12.40 4.62
N ILE A 170 6.88 -11.28 4.83
CA ILE A 170 8.10 -10.89 4.13
C ILE A 170 9.28 -11.18 5.06
N LEU A 171 10.34 -11.77 4.52
CA LEU A 171 11.44 -12.37 5.28
C LEU A 171 12.73 -11.56 5.11
N ASP A 172 13.25 -11.00 6.21
CA ASP A 172 14.60 -10.47 6.28
C ASP A 172 15.55 -11.53 6.84
N PHE A 173 16.31 -12.18 5.96
CA PHE A 173 17.28 -13.19 6.38
C PHE A 173 18.55 -12.59 6.98
N GLU A 174 18.86 -11.33 6.66
CA GLU A 174 20.05 -10.64 7.18
C GLU A 174 19.82 -10.23 8.63
N ASP A 175 18.73 -9.49 8.88
CA ASP A 175 18.36 -9.01 10.21
C ASP A 175 17.60 -10.07 11.03
N LYS A 176 17.24 -11.21 10.40
CA LYS A 176 16.50 -12.32 11.00
C LYS A 176 15.16 -11.86 11.58
N VAL A 177 14.48 -10.98 10.84
CA VAL A 177 13.16 -10.42 11.19
C VAL A 177 12.16 -10.75 10.08
N SER A 178 10.97 -11.19 10.47
CA SER A 178 9.86 -11.39 9.53
C SER A 178 8.79 -10.33 9.74
N THR A 179 8.14 -9.86 8.68
CA THR A 179 7.05 -8.88 8.76
C THR A 179 5.77 -9.38 8.16
N PHE A 180 4.68 -9.28 8.91
CA PHE A 180 3.34 -9.53 8.42
C PHE A 180 2.94 -8.52 7.34
N ALA A 181 2.76 -9.01 6.11
CA ALA A 181 2.47 -8.19 4.94
C ALA A 181 0.97 -8.10 4.64
N PHE A 182 0.25 -9.21 4.72
CA PHE A 182 -1.20 -9.25 4.52
C PHE A 182 -1.82 -10.47 5.20
N GLY A 183 -3.14 -10.39 5.45
CA GLY A 183 -3.93 -11.53 5.88
C GLY A 183 -5.35 -11.47 5.34
N ALA A 184 -5.86 -12.63 4.93
CA ALA A 184 -7.23 -12.82 4.46
C ALA A 184 -7.94 -13.85 5.34
N SER A 185 -9.12 -13.48 5.85
CA SER A 185 -9.93 -14.33 6.73
C SER A 185 -11.41 -14.12 6.42
N HIS A 186 -12.08 -15.17 5.96
CA HIS A 186 -13.47 -15.12 5.48
C HIS A 186 -14.53 -15.20 6.59
N PHE A 187 -14.44 -14.30 7.57
CA PHE A 187 -15.37 -14.26 8.72
C PHE A 187 -16.84 -14.07 8.32
N ARG A 188 -17.09 -13.34 7.23
CA ARG A 188 -18.43 -12.88 6.82
C ARG A 188 -19.13 -13.85 5.87
N SER A 189 -18.36 -14.58 5.06
CA SER A 189 -18.86 -15.57 4.11
C SER A 189 -19.36 -16.85 4.81
N TYR A 190 -18.98 -17.06 6.07
CA TYR A 190 -19.37 -18.21 6.89
C TYR A 190 -19.72 -17.75 8.31
N SER A 191 -20.89 -17.13 8.51
CA SER A 191 -21.37 -16.67 9.83
C SER A 191 -21.17 -17.71 10.93
N ASP A 192 -21.46 -18.97 10.58
CA ASP A 192 -21.48 -20.11 11.49
C ASP A 192 -20.07 -20.60 11.84
N LYS A 193 -19.07 -20.25 11.00
CA LYS A 193 -17.65 -20.59 11.19
C LYS A 193 -16.82 -19.40 11.69
N SER A 194 -17.40 -18.21 11.88
CA SER A 194 -16.66 -17.00 12.26
C SER A 194 -15.74 -17.19 13.48
N ALA A 195 -16.23 -17.88 14.52
CA ALA A 195 -15.45 -18.20 15.71
C ALA A 195 -14.31 -19.19 15.43
N LEU A 196 -14.53 -20.18 14.56
CA LEU A 196 -13.51 -21.13 14.11
C LEU A 196 -12.41 -20.42 13.32
N ILE A 197 -12.78 -19.60 12.33
CA ILE A 197 -11.86 -18.81 11.51
C ILE A 197 -11.01 -17.88 12.40
N GLY A 198 -11.60 -17.25 13.41
CA GLY A 198 -10.86 -16.41 14.35
C GLY A 198 -9.81 -17.18 15.17
N ARG A 199 -10.11 -18.43 15.54
CA ARG A 199 -9.16 -19.31 16.22
C ARG A 199 -8.10 -19.84 15.26
N ALA A 200 -8.49 -20.22 14.04
CA ALA A 200 -7.57 -20.63 12.97
C ALA A 200 -6.56 -19.52 12.65
N ASN A 201 -6.99 -18.26 12.53
CA ASN A 201 -6.08 -17.14 12.30
C ASN A 201 -5.12 -16.93 13.50
N SER A 202 -5.63 -17.08 14.72
CA SER A 202 -4.78 -17.01 15.92
C SER A 202 -3.68 -18.07 15.90
N PHE A 203 -4.06 -19.30 15.55
CA PHE A 203 -3.15 -20.43 15.49
C PHE A 203 -2.16 -20.32 14.33
N LEU A 204 -2.60 -19.79 13.18
CA LEU A 204 -1.75 -19.56 12.01
C LEU A 204 -0.60 -18.60 12.33
N HIS A 205 -0.87 -17.48 13.01
CA HIS A 205 0.19 -16.57 13.47
C HIS A 205 1.15 -17.23 14.46
N TYR A 206 0.63 -17.97 15.45
CA TYR A 206 1.48 -18.71 16.39
C TYR A 206 2.38 -19.71 15.67
N LYS A 207 1.83 -20.53 14.76
CA LYS A 207 2.62 -21.48 13.97
C LYS A 207 3.62 -20.78 13.07
N ALA A 208 3.30 -19.61 12.52
CA ALA A 208 4.25 -18.82 11.74
C ALA A 208 5.44 -18.38 12.61
N MET A 209 5.20 -17.88 13.83
CA MET A 209 6.26 -17.55 14.77
C MET A 209 7.14 -18.76 15.10
N CYS A 210 6.54 -19.92 15.37
CA CYS A 210 7.31 -21.16 15.63
C CYS A 210 8.15 -21.57 14.41
N HIS A 211 7.57 -21.56 13.22
CA HIS A 211 8.25 -21.91 11.96
C HIS A 211 9.42 -20.97 11.68
N LEU A 212 9.21 -19.66 11.82
CA LEU A 212 10.26 -18.66 11.64
C LEU A 212 11.40 -18.82 12.65
N ARG A 213 11.07 -19.11 13.91
CA ARG A 213 12.08 -19.46 14.93
C ARG A 213 12.91 -20.67 14.52
N GLU A 214 12.27 -21.74 14.03
CA GLU A 214 12.98 -22.94 13.54
C GLU A 214 13.90 -22.62 12.35
N MET A 215 13.53 -21.64 11.53
CA MET A 215 14.38 -21.10 10.46
C MET A 215 15.50 -20.18 10.96
N GLY A 216 15.60 -19.90 12.27
CA GLY A 216 16.61 -19.04 12.86
C GLY A 216 16.26 -17.56 12.93
N PHE A 217 15.00 -17.18 12.67
CA PHE A 217 14.54 -15.81 12.87
C PHE A 217 14.45 -15.49 14.36
N THR A 218 14.72 -14.23 14.70
CA THR A 218 14.74 -13.71 16.06
C THR A 218 13.56 -12.77 16.33
N GLY A 219 13.10 -12.04 15.31
CA GLY A 219 12.00 -11.09 15.42
C GLY A 219 10.82 -11.42 14.52
N PHE A 220 9.62 -11.15 15.02
CA PHE A 220 8.37 -11.15 14.27
C PHE A 220 7.70 -9.77 14.39
N ASP A 221 7.72 -9.00 13.31
CA ASP A 221 7.00 -7.74 13.18
C ASP A 221 5.57 -8.00 12.69
N PHE A 222 4.58 -7.65 13.51
CA PHE A 222 3.16 -7.80 13.20
C PHE A 222 2.64 -6.74 12.20
N GLY A 223 3.53 -5.92 11.64
CA GLY A 223 3.27 -4.80 10.76
C GLY A 223 2.62 -3.61 11.46
N GLY A 224 2.11 -2.67 10.67
CA GLY A 224 1.60 -1.38 11.13
C GLY A 224 0.61 -1.46 12.29
N LEU A 225 0.83 -0.67 13.33
CA LEU A 225 -0.01 -0.54 14.50
C LEU A 225 -0.70 0.83 14.45
N TYR A 226 -2.02 0.86 14.62
CA TYR A 226 -2.77 2.10 14.66
C TYR A 226 -2.87 2.62 16.10
N ILE A 227 -2.60 3.91 16.28
CA ILE A 227 -2.75 4.61 17.54
C ILE A 227 -3.65 5.82 17.27
N GLY A 228 -4.91 5.73 17.69
CA GLY A 228 -5.93 6.76 17.47
C GLY A 228 -7.32 6.24 17.82
N ASP A 229 -8.35 6.98 17.40
CA ASP A 229 -9.72 6.77 17.86
C ASP A 229 -10.62 5.99 16.89
N ASP A 230 -10.11 5.59 15.71
CA ASP A 230 -10.86 4.73 14.79
C ASP A 230 -11.02 3.31 15.37
N VAL A 231 -12.24 3.00 15.83
CA VAL A 231 -12.60 1.72 16.46
C VAL A 231 -12.23 0.51 15.60
N SER A 232 -12.37 0.60 14.27
CA SER A 232 -12.07 -0.52 13.38
C SER A 232 -10.56 -0.80 13.36
N LEU A 233 -9.75 0.26 13.24
CA LEU A 233 -8.29 0.16 13.25
C LEU A 233 -7.74 -0.19 14.64
N THR A 234 -8.40 0.28 15.71
CA THR A 234 -8.07 -0.08 17.09
C THR A 234 -8.33 -1.56 17.36
N ASN A 235 -9.44 -2.14 16.89
CA ASN A 235 -9.69 -3.58 17.01
C ASN A 235 -8.60 -4.43 16.32
N ILE A 236 -8.09 -3.97 15.17
CA ILE A 236 -6.96 -4.62 14.50
C ILE A 236 -5.70 -4.52 15.37
N SER A 237 -5.45 -3.36 15.97
CA SER A 237 -4.29 -3.14 16.84
C SER A 237 -4.38 -3.96 18.14
N ASP A 238 -5.55 -4.07 18.75
CA ASP A 238 -5.80 -4.92 19.92
C ASP A 238 -5.64 -6.39 19.59
N PHE A 239 -6.06 -6.81 18.40
CA PHE A 239 -5.77 -8.16 17.91
C PHE A 239 -4.26 -8.41 17.89
N LYS A 240 -3.45 -7.48 17.36
CA LYS A 240 -1.98 -7.62 17.31
C LYS A 240 -1.37 -7.62 18.71
N ARG A 241 -1.71 -6.62 19.54
CA ARG A 241 -1.26 -6.50 20.95
C ARG A 241 -1.58 -7.75 21.77
N SER A 242 -2.67 -8.45 21.45
CA SER A 242 -3.02 -9.67 22.17
C SER A 242 -2.01 -10.83 22.04
N PHE A 243 -1.06 -10.75 21.10
CA PHE A 243 0.08 -11.67 20.97
C PHE A 243 1.32 -11.26 21.79
N GLY A 244 1.25 -10.14 22.53
CA GLY A 244 2.38 -9.60 23.29
C GLY A 244 3.30 -8.74 22.42
N GLY A 245 4.58 -8.68 22.79
CA GLY A 245 5.60 -7.89 22.08
C GLY A 245 5.67 -6.43 22.50
N GLU A 246 6.53 -5.69 21.81
CA GLU A 246 6.89 -4.31 22.07
C GLU A 246 6.56 -3.43 20.88
N VAL A 247 6.10 -2.20 21.14
CA VAL A 247 5.84 -1.23 20.08
C VAL A 247 7.17 -0.67 19.57
N ARG A 248 7.38 -0.71 18.25
CA ARG A 248 8.50 -0.06 17.58
C ARG A 248 8.02 1.15 16.81
N THR A 249 8.88 2.18 16.72
CA THR A 249 8.62 3.43 16.01
C THR A 249 9.51 3.53 14.78
N TYR A 250 8.96 4.07 13.71
CA TYR A 250 9.64 4.28 12.44
C TYR A 250 9.25 5.62 11.84
N ALA A 251 10.08 6.09 10.91
CA ALA A 251 9.78 7.19 10.01
C ALA A 251 8.52 6.89 9.16
N PRO A 252 7.94 7.91 8.48
CA PRO A 252 6.80 7.69 7.60
C PRO A 252 7.12 6.68 6.49
N LYS A 253 6.13 5.85 6.13
CA LYS A 253 6.19 4.96 4.96
C LYS A 253 5.92 5.78 3.73
N ILE A 254 6.91 5.90 2.86
CA ILE A 254 6.86 6.77 1.68
C ILE A 254 6.92 5.95 0.39
N ILE A 255 6.19 6.43 -0.61
CA ILE A 255 6.27 5.97 -2.00
C ILE A 255 6.65 7.18 -2.85
N PHE A 256 7.69 7.04 -3.65
CA PHE A 256 8.12 8.02 -4.62
C PHE A 256 7.91 7.48 -6.04
N GLN A 257 6.95 8.06 -6.77
CA GLN A 257 6.64 7.67 -8.14
C GLN A 257 7.53 8.45 -9.10
N LYS A 258 8.83 8.13 -9.16
CA LYS A 258 9.85 8.88 -9.91
C LYS A 258 9.40 9.22 -11.33
N ARG A 259 8.89 8.25 -12.09
CA ARG A 259 8.47 8.50 -13.47
C ARG A 259 7.35 9.54 -13.57
N ASP A 260 6.38 9.49 -12.64
CA ASP A 260 5.30 10.49 -12.60
C ASP A 260 5.86 11.86 -12.21
N TYR A 261 6.77 11.89 -11.24
CA TYR A 261 7.43 13.11 -10.80
C TYR A 261 8.18 13.79 -11.94
N GLU A 262 9.04 13.06 -12.66
CA GLU A 262 9.82 13.60 -13.77
C GLU A 262 8.93 14.12 -14.91
N CYS A 263 7.86 13.40 -15.24
CA CYS A 263 6.91 13.82 -16.28
C CYS A 263 6.16 15.09 -15.87
N VAL A 264 5.69 15.17 -14.61
CA VAL A 264 5.00 16.36 -14.09
C VAL A 264 5.94 17.56 -14.04
N GLU A 265 7.15 17.40 -13.50
CA GLU A 265 8.15 18.47 -13.42
C GLU A 265 8.57 18.98 -14.79
N HIS A 266 8.64 18.10 -15.79
CA HIS A 266 8.90 18.48 -17.16
C HIS A 266 7.77 19.33 -17.76
N ASN A 267 6.52 18.90 -17.56
CA ASN A 267 5.35 19.53 -18.17
C ASN A 267 4.93 20.85 -17.50
N LEU A 268 5.08 20.95 -16.18
CA LEU A 268 4.65 22.10 -15.39
C LEU A 268 5.07 23.47 -15.96
N PRO A 269 6.34 23.72 -16.31
CA PRO A 269 6.76 25.01 -16.89
C PRO A 269 6.16 25.28 -18.27
N LEU A 270 5.81 24.24 -19.03
CA LEU A 270 5.26 24.33 -20.40
C LEU A 270 3.76 24.65 -20.40
N ILE A 271 3.05 24.39 -19.30
CA ILE A 271 1.60 24.63 -19.18
C ILE A 271 1.23 26.09 -19.40
N LYS A 272 2.08 27.03 -18.98
CA LYS A 272 1.81 28.46 -19.17
C LYS A 272 1.63 28.81 -20.64
N ASP A 273 2.51 28.28 -21.48
CA ASP A 273 2.49 28.53 -22.92
C ASP A 273 1.41 27.69 -23.60
N ALA A 274 1.23 26.43 -23.19
CA ALA A 274 0.16 25.57 -23.72
C ALA A 274 -1.25 26.11 -23.42
N ALA A 275 -1.45 26.70 -22.24
CA ALA A 275 -2.73 27.29 -21.86
C ALA A 275 -2.97 28.64 -22.55
N ASN A 276 -1.95 29.42 -22.91
CA ASN A 276 -2.03 30.70 -23.64
C ASN A 276 -3.31 31.53 -23.41
N GLY A 277 -3.50 32.06 -22.20
CA GLY A 277 -4.65 32.90 -21.86
C GLY A 277 -5.99 32.18 -21.71
N ARG A 278 -6.03 30.85 -21.85
CA ARG A 278 -7.20 30.00 -21.59
C ARG A 278 -7.41 29.77 -20.10
N LYS A 279 -8.65 29.43 -19.74
CA LYS A 279 -9.01 28.92 -18.42
C LYS A 279 -8.36 27.55 -18.21
N VAL A 280 -7.75 27.31 -17.06
CA VAL A 280 -7.17 26.01 -16.73
C VAL A 280 -8.16 25.18 -15.93
N VAL A 281 -8.48 23.97 -16.39
CA VAL A 281 -9.30 22.98 -15.69
C VAL A 281 -8.42 21.82 -15.27
N VAL A 282 -8.50 21.38 -14.02
CA VAL A 282 -7.71 20.24 -13.51
C VAL A 282 -8.65 19.09 -13.16
N TRP A 283 -8.41 17.90 -13.71
CA TRP A 283 -9.17 16.69 -13.42
C TRP A 283 -8.30 15.67 -12.67
N GLY A 284 -8.73 15.27 -11.47
CA GLY A 284 -8.13 14.23 -10.63
C GLY A 284 -7.42 14.82 -9.40
N MET A 285 -8.16 15.01 -8.30
CA MET A 285 -7.72 15.73 -7.09
C MET A 285 -7.14 14.84 -5.98
N GLY A 286 -6.59 13.69 -6.38
CA GLY A 286 -5.71 12.87 -5.54
C GLY A 286 -4.40 13.60 -5.17
N ASN A 287 -3.42 12.86 -4.64
CA ASN A 287 -2.13 13.44 -4.21
C ASN A 287 -1.46 14.26 -5.32
N TRP A 288 -1.38 13.70 -6.54
CA TRP A 288 -0.81 14.40 -7.69
C TRP A 288 -1.62 15.63 -8.12
N GLY A 289 -2.95 15.58 -8.08
CA GLY A 289 -3.78 16.76 -8.42
C GLY A 289 -3.51 17.92 -7.49
N ARG A 290 -3.44 17.66 -6.18
CA ARG A 290 -3.09 18.68 -5.17
C ARG A 290 -1.68 19.23 -5.39
N TYR A 291 -0.74 18.36 -5.77
CA TYR A 291 0.62 18.77 -6.11
C TYR A 291 0.63 19.73 -7.30
N VAL A 292 0.03 19.33 -8.43
CA VAL A 292 -0.06 20.12 -9.65
C VAL A 292 -0.74 21.46 -9.37
N VAL A 293 -1.89 21.46 -8.68
CA VAL A 293 -2.61 22.71 -8.34
C VAL A 293 -1.74 23.64 -7.49
N ARG A 294 -1.00 23.12 -6.51
CA ARG A 294 -0.09 23.92 -5.68
C ARG A 294 1.03 24.53 -6.51
N GLN A 295 1.63 23.76 -7.41
CA GLN A 295 2.69 24.24 -8.31
C GLN A 295 2.17 25.31 -9.26
N LEU A 296 1.05 25.06 -9.93
CA LEU A 296 0.38 26.03 -10.80
C LEU A 296 0.17 27.36 -10.09
N MET A 297 -0.39 27.33 -8.88
CA MET A 297 -0.70 28.56 -8.13
C MET A 297 0.53 29.26 -7.55
N SER A 298 1.45 28.51 -6.93
CA SER A 298 2.51 29.08 -6.10
C SER A 298 3.77 29.40 -6.87
N VAL A 299 4.08 28.63 -7.93
CA VAL A 299 5.29 28.78 -8.74
C VAL A 299 4.98 29.49 -10.04
N TYR A 300 3.88 29.11 -10.71
CA TYR A 300 3.56 29.62 -12.04
C TYR A 300 2.50 30.74 -12.06
N GLY A 301 1.88 31.04 -10.91
CA GLY A 301 0.83 32.07 -10.81
C GLY A 301 -0.45 31.75 -11.58
N ILE A 302 -0.67 30.48 -11.93
CA ILE A 302 -1.83 29.98 -12.67
C ILE A 302 -2.88 29.50 -11.67
N LYS A 303 -4.02 30.18 -11.61
CA LYS A 303 -5.16 29.75 -10.79
C LYS A 303 -6.10 28.86 -11.61
N PRO A 304 -6.31 27.58 -11.24
CA PRO A 304 -7.31 26.75 -11.89
C PRO A 304 -8.70 27.38 -11.79
N SER A 305 -9.44 27.35 -12.90
CA SER A 305 -10.83 27.81 -13.00
C SER A 305 -11.82 26.77 -12.47
N CYS A 306 -11.47 25.48 -12.57
CA CYS A 306 -12.26 24.38 -12.05
C CYS A 306 -11.36 23.21 -11.64
N LEU A 307 -11.77 22.53 -10.58
CA LEU A 307 -11.17 21.30 -10.08
C LEU A 307 -12.23 20.20 -10.17
N ILE A 308 -11.96 19.14 -10.91
CA ILE A 308 -12.89 18.02 -11.17
C ILE A 308 -12.32 16.76 -10.55
N ASP A 309 -13.18 15.93 -9.95
CA ASP A 309 -12.82 14.57 -9.55
C ASP A 309 -13.99 13.60 -9.74
N SER A 310 -13.68 12.31 -9.93
CA SER A 310 -14.68 11.25 -10.12
C SER A 310 -15.52 11.00 -8.87
N VAL A 311 -14.99 11.34 -7.69
CA VAL A 311 -15.71 11.32 -6.41
C VAL A 311 -15.75 12.76 -5.88
N PRO A 312 -16.85 13.49 -6.07
CA PRO A 312 -16.91 14.90 -5.73
C PRO A 312 -16.84 15.12 -4.21
N TYR A 313 -15.90 15.96 -3.78
CA TYR A 313 -15.82 16.45 -2.40
C TYR A 313 -16.42 17.86 -2.36
N GLN A 314 -17.75 17.95 -2.32
CA GLN A 314 -18.49 19.23 -2.45
C GLN A 314 -18.05 20.28 -1.41
N ASN A 315 -17.54 19.86 -0.25
CA ASN A 315 -17.05 20.76 0.80
C ASN A 315 -15.64 21.36 0.54
N GLN A 316 -14.99 21.02 -0.58
CA GLN A 316 -13.63 21.49 -0.93
C GLN A 316 -13.58 22.25 -2.26
N GLY A 317 -14.73 22.64 -2.82
CA GLY A 317 -14.78 23.31 -4.13
C GLY A 317 -14.35 22.42 -5.29
N ILE A 318 -14.42 21.09 -5.10
CA ILE A 318 -14.16 20.09 -6.14
C ILE A 318 -15.50 19.70 -6.76
N CYS A 319 -15.61 19.92 -8.06
CA CYS A 319 -16.78 19.61 -8.87
C CYS A 319 -16.83 18.14 -9.27
N GLY A 320 -18.03 17.65 -9.57
CA GLY A 320 -18.19 16.33 -10.19
C GLY A 320 -17.82 16.35 -11.68
N PRO A 321 -17.73 15.17 -12.33
CA PRO A 321 -17.38 15.04 -13.74
C PRO A 321 -18.23 15.88 -14.69
N GLU A 322 -19.48 16.19 -14.32
CA GLU A 322 -20.42 16.98 -15.12
C GLU A 322 -20.00 18.43 -15.33
N ALA A 323 -19.15 18.99 -14.47
CA ALA A 323 -18.72 20.39 -14.58
C ALA A 323 -17.85 20.66 -15.81
N ILE A 324 -17.29 19.62 -16.45
CA ILE A 324 -16.55 19.79 -17.71
C ILE A 324 -17.41 20.39 -18.82
N LYS A 325 -18.74 20.22 -18.76
CA LYS A 325 -19.72 20.75 -19.72
C LYS A 325 -19.71 22.27 -19.84
N ASP A 326 -19.26 22.94 -18.79
CA ASP A 326 -19.22 24.40 -18.73
C ASP A 326 -17.94 24.99 -19.36
N TYR A 327 -17.06 24.13 -19.91
CA TYR A 327 -15.78 24.51 -20.49
C TYR A 327 -15.70 24.04 -21.96
N SER A 328 -15.03 24.83 -22.80
CA SER A 328 -14.79 24.50 -24.21
C SER A 328 -13.29 24.51 -24.54
N PRO A 329 -12.82 23.68 -25.48
CA PRO A 329 -11.40 23.63 -25.87
C PRO A 329 -10.86 24.95 -26.43
N ASN A 330 -11.72 25.80 -26.99
CA ASN A 330 -11.32 27.10 -27.53
C ASN A 330 -10.90 28.08 -26.43
N GLU A 331 -11.54 28.00 -25.26
CA GLU A 331 -11.37 28.95 -24.15
C GLU A 331 -10.65 28.33 -22.96
N SER A 332 -10.45 27.01 -22.95
CA SER A 332 -10.00 26.25 -21.78
C SER A 332 -8.93 25.24 -22.16
N PHE A 333 -8.03 24.97 -21.21
CA PHE A 333 -7.02 23.91 -21.29
C PHE A 333 -7.24 22.92 -20.16
N LEU A 334 -7.33 21.63 -20.49
CA LEU A 334 -7.66 20.56 -19.56
C LEU A 334 -6.40 19.80 -19.15
N ILE A 335 -6.07 19.83 -17.86
CA ILE A 335 -4.98 19.05 -17.27
C ILE A 335 -5.59 17.85 -16.56
N ILE A 336 -5.22 16.65 -16.96
CA ILE A 336 -5.67 15.39 -16.37
C ILE A 336 -4.51 14.80 -15.59
N VAL A 337 -4.73 14.57 -14.29
CA VAL A 337 -3.69 14.20 -13.32
C VAL A 337 -3.82 12.74 -12.86
N THR A 338 -4.52 11.94 -13.67
CA THR A 338 -4.68 10.49 -13.46
C THR A 338 -3.61 9.71 -14.24
N ARG A 339 -3.53 8.39 -14.03
CA ARG A 339 -2.69 7.51 -14.87
C ARG A 339 -3.38 7.22 -16.20
N ARG A 340 -2.63 6.71 -17.17
CA ARG A 340 -3.09 6.48 -18.56
C ARG A 340 -4.37 5.67 -18.64
N LYS A 341 -4.48 4.56 -17.90
CA LYS A 341 -5.66 3.69 -17.94
C LYS A 341 -6.94 4.43 -17.50
N GLN A 342 -6.87 5.18 -16.39
CA GLN A 342 -7.99 6.00 -15.92
C GLN A 342 -8.27 7.14 -16.90
N TYR A 343 -7.23 7.71 -17.50
CA TYR A 343 -7.41 8.73 -18.53
C TYR A 343 -8.17 8.17 -19.74
N GLU A 344 -7.86 6.96 -20.23
CA GLU A 344 -8.59 6.30 -21.32
C GLU A 344 -10.07 6.07 -20.99
N GLU A 345 -10.42 5.92 -19.72
CA GLU A 345 -11.82 5.86 -19.27
C GLU A 345 -12.46 7.25 -19.25
N ILE A 346 -11.75 8.27 -18.74
CA ILE A 346 -12.20 9.66 -18.72
C ILE A 346 -12.37 10.22 -20.15
N ALA A 347 -11.47 9.88 -21.07
CA ALA A 347 -11.47 10.29 -22.47
C ALA A 347 -12.71 9.82 -23.25
N LYS A 348 -13.42 8.78 -22.77
CA LYS A 348 -14.70 8.34 -23.35
C LYS A 348 -15.84 9.32 -23.10
N ASN A 349 -15.66 10.28 -22.18
CA ASN A 349 -16.60 11.36 -21.97
C ASN A 349 -16.57 12.30 -23.19
N GLU A 350 -17.73 12.52 -23.82
CA GLU A 350 -17.84 13.33 -25.05
C GLU A 350 -17.25 14.74 -24.91
N TYR A 351 -17.34 15.34 -23.72
CA TYR A 351 -16.81 16.66 -23.47
C TYR A 351 -15.30 16.65 -23.34
N VAL A 352 -14.70 15.58 -22.82
CA VAL A 352 -13.24 15.43 -22.74
C VAL A 352 -12.66 15.13 -24.12
N LEU A 353 -13.34 14.30 -24.91
CA LEU A 353 -12.95 13.97 -26.28
C LEU A 353 -12.77 15.24 -27.14
N ALA A 354 -13.64 16.24 -26.98
CA ALA A 354 -13.52 17.52 -27.67
C ALA A 354 -12.19 18.26 -27.35
N PHE A 355 -11.69 18.16 -26.11
CA PHE A 355 -10.39 18.74 -25.75
C PHE A 355 -9.23 17.95 -26.37
N GLU A 356 -9.33 16.62 -26.42
CA GLU A 356 -8.31 15.77 -27.06
C GLU A 356 -8.19 16.06 -28.56
N GLU A 357 -9.32 16.08 -29.28
CA GLU A 357 -9.39 16.37 -30.72
C GLU A 357 -8.86 17.77 -31.06
N SER A 358 -8.98 18.71 -30.12
CA SER A 358 -8.49 20.08 -30.26
C SER A 358 -7.07 20.28 -29.73
N HIS A 359 -6.37 19.22 -29.30
CA HIS A 359 -5.06 19.28 -28.66
C HIS A 359 -4.99 20.26 -27.47
N CYS A 360 -6.08 20.35 -26.70
CA CYS A 360 -6.23 21.22 -25.53
C CYS A 360 -6.40 20.42 -24.23
N ALA A 361 -6.02 19.14 -24.24
CA ALA A 361 -5.93 18.27 -23.07
C ALA A 361 -4.49 17.74 -22.89
N LEU A 362 -4.09 17.52 -21.64
CA LEU A 362 -2.82 16.90 -21.28
C LEU A 362 -2.99 15.90 -20.14
N CYS A 363 -2.57 14.65 -20.32
CA CYS A 363 -2.36 13.72 -19.21
C CYS A 363 -0.96 13.93 -18.60
N ILE A 364 -0.85 14.87 -17.66
CA ILE A 364 0.43 15.47 -17.21
C ILE A 364 1.42 14.46 -16.58
N ARG A 365 0.94 13.28 -16.18
CA ARG A 365 1.76 12.23 -15.54
C ARG A 365 2.36 11.24 -16.52
N GLU A 366 1.88 11.21 -17.76
CA GLU A 366 2.20 10.14 -18.73
C GLU A 366 2.68 10.70 -20.08
N ASP A 367 2.18 11.87 -20.48
CA ASP A 367 2.50 12.51 -21.74
C ASP A 367 3.63 13.53 -21.54
N TRP A 368 4.52 13.68 -22.52
CA TRP A 368 5.53 14.74 -22.54
C TRP A 368 5.06 15.82 -23.52
N LEU A 369 4.74 17.02 -23.02
CA LEU A 369 4.47 18.21 -23.84
C LEU A 369 5.75 18.68 -24.53
#